data_AF-A0A0S8I536-F1
#
_entry.id   AF-A0A0S8I536-F1
#
_cell.length_a   1.000
_cell.length_b   1.000
_cell.length_c   1.000
_cell.angle_alpha   90.00
_cell.angle_beta   90.00
_cell.angle_gamma   90.00
#
_symmetry.space_group_name_H-M   'P 1'
#
loop_
_entity.id
_entity.type
_entity.pdbx_description
1 polymer ?
#
loop_
_entity_poly.entity_id
_entity_poly.type
_entity_poly.pdbx_seq_one_letter_code
_entity_poly.pdbx_strand_id
1 'polypeptide(L)'
;MVLFREILQSASDEVEIDRKIRDNFHFWELGRENSSNSVLLTGYYEPILEGSLEPGGEYRYPLYRRPDDLVDFPADEFSARRTARMEGGREVPYYSRREIDTEGVLQGKNLELLWLKDPWERFVLHIQGSGL
;
A
#
# COMPACT_ATOMS: atom_id res chain seq x y z
N MET A 1 -6.91 5.66 21.45
CA MET A 1 -5.59 5.04 21.23
C MET A 1 -4.49 5.55 22.18
N VAL A 2 -4.62 6.74 22.79
CA VAL A 2 -3.62 7.29 23.73
C VAL A 2 -3.47 6.43 25.00
N LEU A 3 -4.59 6.09 25.67
CA LEU A 3 -4.58 5.30 26.90
C LEU A 3 -3.90 3.92 26.78
N PHE A 4 -4.12 3.21 25.66
CA PHE A 4 -3.46 1.91 25.44
C PHE A 4 -1.93 2.06 25.39
N ARG A 5 -1.45 3.10 24.69
CA ARG A 5 -0.01 3.42 24.63
C ARG A 5 0.53 3.80 26.01
N GLU A 6 -0.19 4.63 26.76
CA GLU A 6 0.21 5.03 28.11
C GLU A 6 0.32 3.82 29.05
N ILE A 7 -0.61 2.87 28.97
CA ILE A 7 -0.55 1.63 29.75
C ILE A 7 0.71 0.83 29.39
N LEU A 8 0.99 0.65 28.10
CA LEU A 8 2.19 -0.08 27.64
C LEU A 8 3.50 0.62 28.04
N GLN A 9 3.50 1.94 28.20
CA GLN A 9 4.70 2.71 28.59
C GLN A 9 4.87 2.86 30.11
N SER A 10 3.78 2.77 30.89
CA SER A 10 3.78 3.05 32.33
C SER A 10 3.68 1.82 33.21
N ALA A 11 3.29 0.66 32.67
CA ALA A 11 3.24 -0.59 33.40
C ALA A 11 4.65 -1.18 33.57
N SER A 12 4.87 -1.76 34.73
CA SER A 12 6.17 -2.29 35.16
C SER A 12 6.42 -3.70 34.61
N ASP A 13 5.35 -4.45 34.36
CA ASP A 13 5.37 -5.84 33.89
C ASP A 13 4.09 -6.22 33.13
N GLU A 14 4.07 -7.42 32.57
CA GLU A 14 2.94 -7.96 31.80
C GLU A 14 1.67 -8.15 32.64
N VAL A 15 1.80 -8.43 33.94
CA VAL A 15 0.66 -8.61 34.85
C VAL A 15 -0.04 -7.28 35.06
N GLU A 16 0.73 -6.21 35.23
CA GLU A 16 0.21 -4.85 35.36
C GLU A 16 -0.40 -4.36 34.03
N ILE A 17 0.18 -4.72 32.88
CA ILE A 17 -0.40 -4.44 31.57
C ILE A 17 -1.78 -5.11 31.43
N ASP A 18 -1.89 -6.42 31.64
CA ASP A 18 -3.16 -7.15 31.50
C ASP A 18 -4.23 -6.58 32.45
N ARG A 19 -3.89 -6.34 33.73
CA ARG A 19 -4.80 -5.72 34.69
C ARG A 19 -5.27 -4.34 34.24
N LYS A 20 -4.35 -3.45 33.87
CA LYS A 20 -4.70 -2.09 33.41
C LYS A 20 -5.54 -2.12 32.14
N ILE A 21 -5.29 -3.04 31.20
CA ILE A 21 -6.14 -3.19 30.02
C ILE A 21 -7.55 -3.66 30.42
N ARG A 22 -7.68 -4.68 31.29
CA ARG A 22 -8.99 -5.17 31.74
C ARG A 22 -9.80 -4.14 32.51
N ASP A 23 -9.15 -3.32 33.33
CA ASP A 23 -9.80 -2.27 34.12
C ASP A 23 -10.30 -1.09 33.25
N ASN A 24 -9.68 -0.86 32.08
CA ASN A 24 -9.91 0.34 31.26
C ASN A 24 -10.59 0.07 29.90
N PHE A 25 -10.78 -1.18 29.49
CA PHE A 25 -11.37 -1.54 28.20
C PHE A 25 -12.50 -2.57 28.35
N HIS A 26 -13.58 -2.37 27.61
CA HIS A 26 -14.62 -3.38 27.45
C HIS A 26 -14.26 -4.35 26.33
N PHE A 27 -14.32 -5.65 26.62
CA PHE A 27 -14.06 -6.71 25.65
C PHE A 27 -15.37 -7.22 25.08
N TRP A 28 -15.48 -7.18 23.74
CA TRP A 28 -16.62 -7.69 23.00
C TRP A 28 -16.15 -8.84 22.13
N GLU A 29 -16.79 -9.99 22.27
CA GLU A 29 -16.55 -11.12 21.37
C GLU A 29 -17.21 -10.85 20.01
N LEU A 30 -16.46 -11.03 18.94
CA LEU A 30 -16.98 -10.94 17.58
C LEU A 30 -17.69 -12.25 17.22
N GLY A 31 -19.00 -12.31 17.45
CA GLY A 31 -19.85 -13.42 17.03
C GLY A 31 -20.42 -13.23 15.62
N ARG A 32 -20.45 -14.31 14.83
CA ARG A 32 -21.19 -14.36 13.55
C ARG A 32 -22.23 -15.48 13.65
N GLU A 33 -23.50 -15.19 13.43
CA GLU A 33 -24.52 -16.23 13.34
C GLU A 33 -24.13 -17.24 12.23
N ASN A 34 -23.99 -18.51 12.59
CA ASN A 34 -23.86 -19.67 11.68
C ASN A 34 -22.55 -19.86 10.88
N SER A 35 -21.38 -19.47 11.40
CA SER A 35 -20.09 -19.98 10.90
C SER A 35 -19.21 -20.46 12.04
N SER A 36 -18.36 -21.48 11.81
CA SER A 36 -17.29 -21.83 12.76
C SER A 36 -16.57 -20.58 13.23
N ASN A 37 -16.25 -20.48 14.53
CA ASN A 37 -15.53 -19.36 15.15
C ASN A 37 -14.08 -19.17 14.63
N SER A 38 -13.78 -19.59 13.41
CA SER A 38 -12.51 -19.39 12.73
C SER A 38 -12.44 -17.98 12.17
N VAL A 39 -11.55 -17.16 12.74
CA VAL A 39 -11.16 -15.86 12.17
C VAL A 39 -10.00 -16.07 11.21
N LEU A 40 -10.05 -15.42 10.04
CA LEU A 40 -8.89 -15.34 9.15
C LEU A 40 -7.97 -14.22 9.65
N LEU A 41 -6.77 -14.60 10.08
CA LEU A 41 -5.71 -13.66 10.43
C LEU A 41 -4.69 -13.59 9.29
N THR A 42 -4.42 -12.39 8.79
CA THR A 42 -3.41 -12.11 7.77
C THR A 42 -2.40 -11.09 8.29
N GLY A 43 -1.20 -11.04 7.69
CA GLY A 43 -0.15 -10.08 8.03
C GLY A 43 0.10 -9.06 6.92
N TYR A 44 0.56 -7.87 7.31
CA TYR A 44 1.04 -6.80 6.44
C TYR A 44 2.41 -6.34 6.96
N TYR A 45 3.29 -5.88 6.07
CA TYR A 45 4.58 -5.30 6.46
C TYR A 45 5.04 -4.21 5.48
N GLU A 46 6.01 -3.42 5.92
CA GLU A 46 6.68 -2.44 5.08
C GLU A 46 8.05 -3.00 4.62
N PRO A 47 8.23 -3.34 3.33
CA PRO A 47 9.51 -3.79 2.81
C PRO A 47 10.55 -2.67 2.85
N ILE A 48 11.79 -3.04 3.16
CA ILE A 48 12.96 -2.16 3.06
C ILE A 48 13.69 -2.51 1.77
N LEU A 49 13.90 -1.55 0.87
CA LEU A 49 14.43 -1.77 -0.47
C LEU A 49 15.63 -0.87 -0.76
N GLU A 50 16.58 -1.37 -1.55
CA GLU A 50 17.68 -0.56 -2.04
C GLU A 50 17.28 0.21 -3.29
N GLY A 51 17.45 1.54 -3.26
CA GLY A 51 17.13 2.43 -4.38
C GLY A 51 18.20 3.49 -4.63
N SER A 52 18.21 4.02 -5.85
CA SER A 52 19.05 5.13 -6.28
C SER A 52 18.21 6.29 -6.79
N LEU A 53 18.65 7.54 -6.55
CA LEU A 53 18.06 8.75 -7.14
C LEU A 53 18.56 9.02 -8.57
N GLU A 54 19.50 8.23 -9.07
CA GLU A 54 19.98 8.30 -10.44
C GLU A 54 19.93 6.91 -11.08
N PRO A 55 19.49 6.79 -12.35
CA PRO A 55 19.51 5.51 -13.06
C PRO A 55 20.94 5.08 -13.35
N GLY A 56 21.24 3.79 -13.18
CA GLY A 56 22.55 3.26 -13.54
C GLY A 56 22.90 1.91 -12.91
N GLY A 57 23.78 1.17 -13.59
CA GLY A 57 24.26 -0.13 -13.10
C GLY A 57 23.13 -1.13 -12.85
N GLU A 58 22.94 -1.50 -11.58
CA GLU A 58 21.87 -2.38 -11.11
C GLU A 58 20.53 -1.66 -10.92
N TYR A 59 20.52 -0.34 -10.69
CA TYR A 59 19.31 0.46 -10.48
C TYR A 59 18.66 0.84 -11.81
N ARG A 60 17.85 -0.06 -12.35
CA ARG A 60 17.25 0.05 -13.69
C ARG A 60 15.73 0.15 -13.69
N TYR A 61 15.08 -0.08 -12.56
CA TYR A 61 13.62 -0.24 -12.49
C TYR A 61 12.98 0.98 -11.82
N PRO A 62 12.42 1.94 -12.58
CA PRO A 62 11.90 3.16 -12.01
C PRO A 62 10.66 2.92 -11.16
N LEU A 63 10.58 3.63 -10.04
CA LEU A 63 9.37 3.88 -9.28
C LEU A 63 8.84 5.26 -9.67
N TYR A 64 7.63 5.32 -10.20
CA TYR A 64 7.06 6.56 -10.73
C TYR A 64 6.20 7.27 -9.69
N ARG A 65 6.26 8.61 -9.70
CA ARG A 65 5.21 9.45 -9.11
C ARG A 65 3.93 9.32 -9.92
N ARG A 66 2.82 9.74 -9.32
CA ARG A 66 1.54 9.83 -10.02
C ARG A 66 1.68 10.73 -11.26
N PRO A 67 1.35 10.24 -12.47
CA PRO A 67 1.34 11.04 -13.68
C PRO A 67 0.23 12.11 -13.64
N ASP A 68 0.50 13.29 -14.20
CA ASP A 68 -0.44 14.42 -14.20
C ASP A 68 -1.66 14.19 -15.11
N ASP A 69 -1.53 13.28 -16.08
CA ASP A 69 -2.60 12.88 -17.01
C ASP A 69 -3.48 11.74 -16.48
N LEU A 70 -3.20 11.21 -15.27
CA LEU A 70 -3.97 10.14 -14.65
C LEU A 70 -5.20 10.71 -13.93
N VAL A 71 -6.38 10.45 -14.50
CA VAL A 71 -7.67 10.83 -13.95
C VAL A 71 -8.29 9.64 -13.20
N ASP A 72 -8.68 9.86 -11.94
CA ASP A 72 -9.45 8.88 -11.15
C ASP A 72 -10.95 9.11 -11.35
N PHE A 73 -11.67 8.02 -11.60
CA PHE A 73 -13.13 7.98 -11.55
C PHE A 73 -13.51 7.09 -10.36
N PRO A 74 -14.08 7.66 -9.28
CA PRO A 74 -14.53 6.88 -8.14
C PRO A 74 -15.63 5.91 -8.56
N ALA A 75 -15.80 4.84 -7.80
CA ALA A 75 -16.92 3.93 -7.99
C ALA A 75 -18.24 4.67 -7.69
N ASP A 76 -19.27 4.36 -8.46
CA ASP A 76 -20.65 4.77 -8.20
C ASP A 76 -21.59 3.55 -8.23
N GLU A 77 -22.89 3.79 -8.16
CA GLU A 77 -23.91 2.74 -8.13
C GLU A 77 -23.89 1.83 -9.37
N PHE A 78 -23.34 2.32 -10.50
CA PHE A 78 -23.40 1.66 -11.80
C PHE A 78 -22.01 1.29 -12.36
N SER A 79 -20.93 1.73 -11.73
CA SER A 79 -19.58 1.57 -12.25
C SER A 79 -18.53 1.34 -11.16
N ALA A 80 -17.59 0.44 -11.46
CA ALA A 80 -16.41 0.23 -10.62
C ALA A 80 -15.43 1.40 -10.76
N ARG A 81 -14.61 1.60 -9.71
CA ARG A 81 -13.50 2.56 -9.75
C ARG A 81 -12.60 2.25 -10.94
N ARG A 82 -12.23 3.29 -11.69
CA ARG A 82 -11.38 3.18 -12.88
C ARG A 82 -10.47 4.39 -13.03
N THR A 83 -9.41 4.22 -13.80
CA THR A 83 -8.47 5.29 -14.15
C THR A 83 -8.40 5.46 -15.66
N ALA A 84 -8.24 6.69 -16.11
CA ALA A 84 -8.16 7.01 -17.55
C ALA A 84 -7.15 8.13 -17.82
N ARG A 85 -6.79 8.28 -19.09
CA ARG A 85 -6.08 9.43 -19.65
C ARG A 85 -6.86 10.01 -20.83
N MET A 86 -6.55 11.23 -21.22
CA MET A 86 -7.12 11.87 -22.40
C MET A 86 -6.19 11.71 -23.60
N GLU A 87 -6.70 11.17 -24.71
CA GLU A 87 -5.97 10.97 -25.95
C GLU A 87 -6.83 11.46 -27.13
N GLY A 88 -6.36 12.47 -27.86
CA GLY A 88 -7.11 13.05 -28.99
C GLY A 88 -8.49 13.61 -28.59
N GLY A 89 -8.65 14.11 -27.37
CA GLY A 89 -9.93 14.59 -26.83
C GLY A 89 -10.90 13.49 -26.39
N ARG A 90 -10.47 12.21 -26.39
CA ARG A 90 -11.24 11.08 -25.91
C ARG A 90 -10.64 10.52 -24.64
N GLU A 91 -11.52 9.99 -23.81
CA GLU A 91 -11.13 9.25 -22.63
C GLU A 91 -10.74 7.82 -23.01
N VAL A 92 -9.55 7.38 -22.60
CA VAL A 92 -9.06 6.01 -22.80
C VAL A 92 -8.52 5.44 -21.49
N PRO A 93 -8.63 4.12 -21.23
CA PRO A 93 -8.09 3.52 -20.01
C PRO A 93 -6.63 3.90 -19.78
N TYR A 94 -6.24 4.08 -18.52
CA TYR A 94 -4.85 4.36 -18.20
C TYR A 94 -3.94 3.18 -18.59
N TYR A 95 -2.64 3.43 -18.73
CA TYR A 95 -1.68 2.40 -19.12
C TYR A 95 -1.69 1.22 -18.14
N SER A 96 -1.66 0.00 -18.69
CA SER A 96 -1.49 -1.23 -17.93
C SER A 96 -0.08 -1.36 -17.35
N ARG A 97 0.08 -2.25 -16.37
CA ARG A 97 1.40 -2.59 -15.83
C ARG A 97 2.38 -3.01 -16.92
N ARG A 98 1.94 -3.78 -17.93
CA ARG A 98 2.80 -4.24 -19.03
C ARG A 98 3.30 -3.06 -19.86
N GLU A 99 2.41 -2.12 -20.22
CA GLU A 99 2.78 -0.93 -20.97
C GLU A 99 3.78 -0.06 -20.18
N ILE A 100 3.58 0.07 -18.87
CA ILE A 100 4.46 0.87 -18.00
C ILE A 100 5.82 0.18 -17.78
N ASP A 101 5.82 -1.09 -17.38
CA ASP A 101 7.00 -1.80 -16.90
C ASP A 101 7.82 -2.45 -18.01
N THR A 102 7.16 -2.90 -19.08
CA THR A 102 7.81 -3.64 -20.18
C THR A 102 7.98 -2.76 -21.41
N GLU A 103 6.95 -1.99 -21.78
CA GLU A 103 7.00 -1.14 -22.99
C GLU A 103 7.55 0.25 -22.70
N GLY A 104 7.65 0.65 -21.43
CA GLY A 104 8.31 1.90 -21.03
C GLY A 104 7.53 3.15 -21.42
N VAL A 105 6.21 3.10 -21.53
CA VAL A 105 5.38 4.24 -22.01
C VAL A 105 5.48 5.50 -21.14
N LEU A 106 6.01 5.39 -19.92
CA LEU A 106 6.26 6.51 -19.02
C LEU A 106 7.72 7.02 -19.05
N GLN A 107 8.64 6.35 -19.76
CA GLN A 107 10.03 6.76 -19.82
C GLN A 107 10.19 8.15 -20.44
N GLY A 108 11.08 8.95 -19.86
CA GLY A 108 11.37 10.30 -20.36
C GLY A 108 10.28 11.34 -20.04
N LYS A 109 9.24 10.96 -19.28
CA LYS A 109 8.22 11.91 -18.77
C LYS A 109 8.64 12.62 -17.47
N ASN A 110 9.85 12.35 -16.96
CA ASN A 110 10.35 12.90 -15.70
C ASN A 110 9.38 12.64 -14.53
N LEU A 111 9.01 11.37 -14.42
CA LEU A 111 8.08 10.83 -13.42
C LEU A 111 8.83 9.95 -12.41
N GLU A 112 10.07 9.60 -12.67
CA GLU A 112 10.90 8.73 -11.86
C GLU A 112 11.21 9.39 -10.51
N LEU A 113 10.79 8.76 -9.40
CA LEU A 113 11.13 9.16 -8.03
C LEU A 113 12.49 8.58 -7.62
N LEU A 114 12.72 7.32 -7.99
CA LEU A 114 13.93 6.55 -7.74
C LEU A 114 13.96 5.32 -8.66
N TRP A 115 15.11 4.64 -8.70
CA TRP A 115 15.31 3.39 -9.43
C TRP A 115 15.67 2.27 -8.46
N LEU A 116 14.97 1.14 -8.59
CA LEU A 116 15.20 -0.09 -7.82
C LEU A 116 16.09 -1.07 -8.60
N LYS A 117 16.66 -2.03 -7.87
CA LYS A 117 17.54 -3.08 -8.40
C LYS A 117 16.81 -4.26 -9.02
N ASP A 118 15.64 -4.60 -8.47
CA ASP A 118 14.90 -5.80 -8.84
C ASP A 118 13.43 -5.45 -9.19
N PRO A 119 12.92 -5.86 -10.37
CA PRO A 119 11.52 -5.67 -10.73
C PRO A 119 10.56 -6.45 -9.82
N TRP A 120 11.01 -7.55 -9.20
CA TRP A 120 10.23 -8.32 -8.24
C TRP A 120 10.04 -7.56 -6.92
N GLU A 121 11.10 -6.97 -6.38
CA GLU A 121 11.04 -6.08 -5.22
C GLU A 121 10.10 -4.91 -5.46
N ARG A 122 10.20 -4.28 -6.64
CA ARG A 122 9.26 -3.24 -7.06
C ARG A 122 7.82 -3.76 -7.10
N PHE A 123 7.58 -4.98 -7.57
CA PHE A 123 6.25 -5.57 -7.60
C PHE A 123 5.71 -5.84 -6.19
N VAL A 124 6.52 -6.38 -5.28
CA VAL A 124 6.18 -6.58 -3.87
C VAL A 124 5.82 -5.27 -3.19
N LEU A 125 6.59 -4.21 -3.43
CA LEU A 125 6.29 -2.85 -2.96
C LEU A 125 4.90 -2.39 -3.42
N HIS A 126 4.49 -2.67 -4.65
CA HIS A 126 3.14 -2.33 -5.11
C HIS A 126 2.03 -3.18 -4.48
N ILE A 127 2.31 -4.44 -4.11
CA ILE A 127 1.34 -5.30 -3.41
C ILE A 127 1.14 -4.80 -1.97
N GLN A 128 2.22 -4.46 -1.26
CA GLN A 128 2.12 -3.92 0.09
C GLN A 128 1.52 -2.49 0.02
N GLY A 129 2.00 -1.66 -0.90
CA GLY A 129 1.51 -0.29 -1.10
C GLY A 129 2.30 0.77 -0.32
N SER A 130 3.26 0.37 0.51
CA SER A 130 4.27 1.23 1.14
C SER A 130 5.59 0.48 1.31
N GLY A 131 6.68 1.23 1.52
CA GLY A 131 8.04 0.70 1.67
C GLY A 131 9.02 1.78 2.12
N LEU A 132 10.15 1.34 2.67
CA LEU A 132 11.29 2.18 3.05
C LEU A 132 12.44 2.06 2.05
#